data_AF-A0A550HV16-F1
#
_entry.id   AF-A0A550HV16-F1
#
_cell.length_a   1.000
_cell.length_b   1.000
_cell.length_c   1.000
_cell.angle_alpha   90.00
_cell.angle_beta   90.00
_cell.angle_gamma   90.00
#
_symmetry.space_group_name_H-M   'P 1'
#
loop_
_entity.id
_entity.type
_entity.pdbx_description
1 polymer ?
#
loop_
_entity_poly.entity_id
_entity_poly.type
_entity_poly.pdbx_seq_one_letter_code
_entity_poly.pdbx_strand_id
1 'polypeptide(L)'
;MTGDSVMQFGNFNIGMVKSQGPVDQRAAHEQMINAVLAIRARVSETDRAVIDDSLGIIDTDGPVDRQRFRQALGTIGGIAALLGAAGAPVIESIGNVMEAFGLG
;
A
#
# COMPACT_ATOMS: atom_id res chain seq x y z
N MET A 1 -20.99 -37.00 12.08
CA MET A 1 -19.85 -36.86 13.02
C MET A 1 -18.63 -37.50 12.38
N THR A 2 -17.44 -36.98 12.71
CA THR A 2 -16.09 -37.26 12.14
C THR A 2 -15.82 -36.55 10.82
N GLY A 3 -14.87 -35.63 10.69
CA GLY A 3 -13.81 -35.17 11.58
C GLY A 3 -12.86 -34.36 10.71
N ASP A 4 -13.10 -33.06 10.64
CA ASP A 4 -12.21 -32.09 10.00
C ASP A 4 -10.92 -32.03 10.81
N SER A 5 -9.79 -32.35 10.17
CA SER A 5 -8.43 -32.06 10.64
C SER A 5 -7.43 -32.47 9.56
N VAL A 6 -7.08 -31.53 8.68
CA VAL A 6 -5.79 -31.57 7.97
C VAL A 6 -4.89 -30.47 8.53
N MET A 7 -4.12 -30.84 9.56
CA MET A 7 -2.94 -30.09 9.97
C MET A 7 -1.91 -30.15 8.83
N GLN A 8 -1.76 -29.07 8.08
CA GLN A 8 -0.61 -28.89 7.19
C GLN A 8 0.42 -28.02 7.91
N PHE A 9 1.31 -28.66 8.68
CA PHE A 9 2.60 -28.07 9.02
C PHE A 9 3.54 -28.28 7.82
N GLY A 10 3.81 -27.21 7.08
CA GLY A 10 4.62 -27.22 5.85
C GLY A 10 5.53 -26.01 5.79
N ASN A 11 6.71 -26.19 6.37
CA ASN A 11 7.86 -25.29 6.43
C ASN A 11 8.40 -24.96 5.01
N PHE A 12 8.82 -23.71 4.78
CA PHE A 12 9.55 -23.19 3.61
C PHE A 12 8.88 -23.29 2.22
N ASN A 13 8.07 -22.29 1.86
CA ASN A 13 7.76 -21.99 0.45
C ASN A 13 8.54 -20.74 -0.01
N ILE A 14 9.81 -20.95 -0.36
CA ILE A 14 10.58 -20.03 -1.19
C ILE A 14 10.33 -20.48 -2.64
N GLY A 15 9.26 -20.00 -3.27
CA GLY A 15 8.97 -20.38 -4.65
C GLY A 15 7.50 -20.64 -4.97
N MET A 16 6.61 -19.73 -4.62
CA MET A 16 5.34 -19.61 -5.33
C MET A 16 4.79 -18.19 -5.19
N VAL A 17 5.37 -17.24 -5.92
CA VAL A 17 4.66 -16.00 -6.26
C VAL A 17 3.62 -16.37 -7.33
N LYS A 18 2.57 -17.05 -6.87
CA LYS A 18 1.28 -17.16 -7.54
C LYS A 18 0.26 -16.36 -6.74
N SER A 19 0.54 -15.08 -6.48
CA SER A 19 -0.54 -14.11 -6.19
C SER A 19 -1.21 -13.75 -7.51
N GLN A 20 -1.97 -14.71 -8.06
CA GLN A 20 -3.10 -14.41 -8.94
C GLN A 20 -4.42 -14.69 -8.19
N GLY A 21 -4.40 -14.49 -6.86
CA GLY A 21 -5.61 -14.20 -6.09
C GLY A 21 -5.91 -12.69 -6.17
N PRO A 22 -7.12 -12.25 -5.80
CA PRO A 22 -7.44 -10.81 -5.75
C PRO A 22 -6.33 -10.13 -4.96
N VAL A 23 -5.78 -9.05 -5.53
CA VAL A 23 -4.64 -8.31 -4.96
C VAL A 23 -4.83 -8.20 -3.45
N ASP A 24 -3.99 -8.89 -2.67
CA ASP A 24 -4.08 -8.89 -1.22
C ASP A 24 -3.98 -7.43 -0.76
N GLN A 25 -5.11 -6.84 -0.40
CA GLN A 25 -5.21 -5.42 -0.06
C GLN A 25 -4.20 -5.05 1.02
N ARG A 26 -3.98 -5.97 1.97
CA ARG A 26 -2.97 -5.84 3.01
C ARG A 26 -1.54 -5.82 2.47
N ALA A 27 -1.19 -6.72 1.55
CA ALA A 27 0.15 -6.76 0.96
C ALA A 27 0.42 -5.53 0.09
N ALA A 28 -0.56 -5.11 -0.73
CA ALA A 28 -0.46 -3.89 -1.52
C ALA A 28 -0.33 -2.65 -0.62
N HIS A 29 -1.09 -2.59 0.47
CA HIS A 29 -0.99 -1.53 1.47
C HIS A 29 0.39 -1.50 2.13
N GLU A 30 0.91 -2.62 2.64
CA GLU A 30 2.24 -2.70 3.25
C GLU A 30 3.37 -2.31 2.28
N GLN A 31 3.26 -2.73 1.01
CA GLN A 31 4.22 -2.32 -0.03
C GLN A 31 4.19 -0.80 -0.28
N MET A 32 2.99 -0.21 -0.34
CA MET A 32 2.83 1.23 -0.50
C MET A 32 3.41 1.99 0.68
N ILE A 33 3.10 1.58 1.93
CA ILE A 33 3.66 2.22 3.14
C ILE A 33 5.20 2.21 3.08
N ASN A 34 5.81 1.07 2.75
CA ASN A 34 7.27 0.98 2.64
C ASN A 34 7.85 1.90 1.56
N ALA A 35 7.21 1.98 0.38
CA ALA A 35 7.63 2.86 -0.70
C ALA A 35 7.53 4.34 -0.28
N VAL A 36 6.46 4.72 0.40
CA VAL A 36 6.24 6.08 0.91
C VAL A 36 7.27 6.46 1.97
N LEU A 37 7.58 5.55 2.90
CA LEU A 37 8.62 5.74 3.91
C LEU A 37 10.01 5.95 3.27
N ALA A 38 10.29 5.29 2.15
CA ALA A 38 11.56 5.45 1.43
C ALA A 38 11.73 6.85 0.82
N ILE A 39 10.64 7.48 0.35
CA ILE A 39 10.70 8.85 -0.16
C ILE A 39 10.59 9.90 0.94
N ARG A 40 10.02 9.57 2.11
CA ARG A 40 9.90 10.47 3.27
C ARG A 40 11.25 11.02 3.74
N ALA A 41 12.31 10.24 3.59
CA ALA A 41 13.69 10.64 3.90
C ALA A 41 14.30 11.60 2.86
N ARG A 42 13.68 11.74 1.69
CA ARG A 42 14.18 12.48 0.52
C ARG A 42 13.40 13.75 0.19
N VAL A 43 12.29 14.00 0.88
CA VAL A 43 11.44 15.18 0.71
C VAL A 43 11.72 16.24 1.77
N SER A 44 11.22 17.46 1.54
CA SER A 44 11.28 18.56 2.50
C SER A 44 10.46 18.27 3.77
N GLU A 45 10.70 18.99 4.87
CA GLU A 45 9.89 18.87 6.09
C GLU A 45 8.41 19.19 5.84
N THR A 46 8.12 20.15 4.96
CA THR A 46 6.74 20.50 4.58
C THR A 46 6.05 19.33 3.89
N ASP A 47 6.68 18.73 2.88
CA ASP A 47 6.12 17.58 2.16
C ASP A 47 6.01 16.35 3.05
N ARG A 48 6.99 16.16 3.96
CA ARG A 48 6.98 15.08 4.95
C ARG A 48 5.74 15.16 5.84
N ALA A 49 5.40 16.35 6.34
CA ALA A 49 4.21 16.54 7.17
C ALA A 49 2.93 16.20 6.41
N VAL A 50 2.85 16.57 5.12
CA VAL A 50 1.71 16.22 4.25
C VAL A 50 1.62 14.70 4.02
N ILE A 51 2.77 14.02 3.83
CA ILE A 51 2.82 12.57 3.73
C ILE A 51 2.33 11.92 5.03
N ASP A 52 2.83 12.35 6.19
CA ASP A 52 2.45 11.78 7.49
C ASP A 52 0.94 11.96 7.78
N ASP A 53 0.37 13.13 7.46
CA ASP A 53 -1.08 13.37 7.56
C ASP A 53 -1.89 12.44 6.64
N SER A 54 -1.45 12.31 5.39
CA SER A 54 -2.07 11.43 4.40
C SER A 54 -2.00 9.96 4.84
N LEU A 55 -0.88 9.53 5.43
CA LEU A 55 -0.73 8.19 5.99
C LEU A 55 -1.71 7.94 7.14
N GLY A 56 -1.93 8.92 8.02
CA GLY A 56 -2.92 8.81 9.10
C GLY A 56 -4.37 8.59 8.60
N ILE A 57 -4.72 9.17 7.46
CA ILE A 57 -6.02 8.97 6.80
C ILE A 57 -6.14 7.54 6.27
N ILE A 58 -5.05 6.98 5.74
CA ILE A 58 -5.00 5.65 5.11
C ILE A 58 -4.94 4.54 6.18
N ASP A 59 -4.23 4.77 7.29
CA ASP A 59 -4.01 3.80 8.38
C ASP A 59 -5.19 3.73 9.39
N THR A 60 -6.18 4.60 9.27
CA THR A 60 -7.35 4.59 10.17
C THR A 60 -8.14 3.28 10.00
N ASP A 61 -8.16 2.44 11.06
CA ASP A 61 -8.85 1.13 11.17
C ASP A 61 -10.40 1.26 11.24
N GLY A 62 -10.96 2.18 10.46
CA GLY A 62 -12.38 2.51 10.42
C GLY A 62 -12.97 2.37 9.01
N PRO A 63 -14.27 2.67 8.83
CA PRO A 63 -14.87 2.72 7.50
C PRO A 63 -14.15 3.79 6.68
N VAL A 64 -13.29 3.33 5.78
CA VAL A 64 -12.47 4.19 4.93
C VAL A 64 -13.38 5.03 4.04
N ASP A 65 -13.36 6.34 4.25
CA ASP A 65 -13.99 7.27 3.32
C ASP A 65 -13.20 7.22 2.00
N ARG A 66 -13.79 6.56 0.99
CA ARG A 66 -13.13 6.33 -0.30
C ARG A 66 -12.69 7.63 -0.96
N GLN A 67 -13.37 8.74 -0.73
CA GLN A 67 -12.98 10.04 -1.27
C GLN A 67 -11.73 10.57 -0.56
N ARG A 68 -11.69 10.50 0.77
CA ARG A 68 -10.50 10.88 1.56
C ARG A 68 -9.31 9.99 1.25
N PHE A 69 -9.53 8.70 1.09
CA PHE A 69 -8.50 7.74 0.74
C PHE A 69 -7.89 8.02 -0.64
N ARG A 70 -8.72 8.18 -1.68
CA ARG A 70 -8.26 8.60 -3.02
C ARG A 70 -7.52 9.93 -2.99
N GLN A 71 -8.01 10.90 -2.22
CA GLN A 71 -7.36 12.20 -2.05
C GLN A 71 -5.97 12.06 -1.42
N ALA A 72 -5.84 11.29 -0.33
CA ALA A 72 -4.56 11.04 0.34
C ALA A 72 -3.55 10.36 -0.60
N LEU A 73 -3.99 9.33 -1.33
CA LEU A 73 -3.16 8.66 -2.35
C LEU A 73 -2.72 9.60 -3.46
N GLY A 74 -3.63 10.45 -3.97
CA GLY A 74 -3.32 11.44 -5.00
C GLY A 74 -2.29 12.48 -4.52
N THR A 75 -2.41 12.94 -3.27
CA THR A 75 -1.44 13.85 -2.65
C THR A 75 -0.05 13.22 -2.57
N ILE A 76 0.05 12.00 -2.05
CA ILE A 76 1.33 11.26 -1.97
C ILE A 76 1.91 11.03 -3.36
N GLY A 77 1.08 10.65 -4.34
CA GLY A 77 1.48 10.47 -5.74
C GLY A 77 2.02 11.76 -6.37
N GLY A 78 1.42 12.90 -6.07
CA GLY A 78 1.89 14.22 -6.50
C GLY A 78 3.28 14.55 -5.94
N ILE A 79 3.50 14.30 -4.64
CA ILE A 79 4.82 14.50 -4.01
C ILE A 79 5.86 13.54 -4.60
N ALA A 80 5.49 12.27 -4.83
CA ALA A 80 6.36 11.31 -5.48
C ALA A 80 6.74 11.73 -6.91
N ALA A 81 5.82 12.33 -7.67
CA ALA A 81 6.10 12.82 -9.02
C ALA A 81 7.15 13.95 -9.04
N LEU A 82 7.21 14.79 -7.99
CA LEU A 82 8.24 15.82 -7.85
C LEU A 82 9.65 15.23 -7.68
N LEU A 83 9.76 13.98 -7.21
CA LEU A 83 11.02 13.25 -7.09
C LEU A 83 11.45 12.56 -8.39
N GLY A 84 10.64 12.64 -9.45
CA GLY A 84 10.90 12.02 -10.75
C GLY A 84 11.11 10.51 -10.63
N ALA A 85 12.24 10.00 -11.17
CA ALA A 85 12.55 8.58 -11.16
C ALA A 85 12.64 7.97 -9.75
N ALA A 86 12.99 8.76 -8.73
CA ALA A 86 13.04 8.29 -7.35
C ALA A 86 11.66 8.05 -6.73
N GLY A 87 10.60 8.65 -7.28
CA GLY A 87 9.21 8.47 -6.83
C GLY A 87 8.39 7.49 -7.68
N ALA A 88 8.91 7.02 -8.82
CA ALA A 88 8.27 5.99 -9.65
C ALA A 88 7.76 4.75 -8.88
N PRO A 89 8.53 4.12 -7.95
CA PRO A 89 8.04 2.96 -7.21
C PRO A 89 6.86 3.28 -6.28
N VAL A 90 6.75 4.53 -5.81
CA VAL A 90 5.63 4.98 -4.98
C VAL A 90 4.36 5.12 -5.82
N ILE A 91 4.48 5.73 -7.00
CA ILE A 91 3.37 5.91 -7.93
C ILE A 91 2.81 4.56 -8.38
N GLU A 92 3.68 3.59 -8.68
CA GLU A 92 3.27 2.22 -9.02
C GLU A 92 2.52 1.55 -7.85
N SER A 93 3.06 1.65 -6.63
CA SER A 93 2.44 1.07 -5.45
C SER A 93 1.07 1.68 -5.15
N ILE A 94 0.91 2.98 -5.35
CA ILE A 94 -0.39 3.67 -5.22
C ILE A 94 -1.40 3.14 -6.25
N GLY A 95 -0.98 2.92 -7.50
CA GLY A 95 -1.83 2.32 -8.54
C GLY A 95 -2.32 0.93 -8.13
N ASN A 96 -1.41 0.08 -7.63
CA ASN A 96 -1.76 -1.26 -7.15
C ASN A 96 -2.74 -1.23 -5.98
N VAL A 97 -2.59 -0.28 -5.05
CA VAL A 97 -3.55 -0.07 -3.95
C VAL A 97 -4.88 0.42 -4.49
N MET A 98 -4.91 1.37 -5.42
CA MET A 98 -6.17 1.83 -6.00
C MET A 98 -6.92 0.68 -6.70
N GLU A 99 -6.23 -0.13 -7.50
CA GLU A 99 -6.80 -1.33 -8.14
C GLU A 99 -7.35 -2.34 -7.10
N ALA A 100 -6.58 -2.63 -6.05
CA ALA A 100 -6.97 -3.58 -4.99
C ALA A 100 -8.24 -3.15 -4.22
N PHE A 101 -8.46 -1.83 -4.11
CA PHE A 101 -9.63 -1.25 -3.45
C PHE A 101 -10.77 -0.92 -4.43
N GLY A 102 -10.62 -1.26 -5.72
CA GLY A 102 -11.61 -0.95 -6.77
C GLY A 102 -11.77 0.55 -7.03
N LEU A 103 -10.66 1.28 -6.94
CA LEU A 103 -10.58 2.73 -7.04
C LEU A 103 -9.91 3.24 -8.33
N GLY A 104 -9.34 2.35 -9.13
CA GLY A 104 -8.72 2.61 -10.44
C GLY A 104 -9.73 2.85 -11.56
#